data_AF-A0A915HMT6-F1
#
_entry.id   AF-A0A915HMT6-F1
#
_cell.length_a   1.000
_cell.length_b   1.000
_cell.length_c   1.000
_cell.angle_alpha   90.00
_cell.angle_beta   90.00
_cell.angle_gamma   90.00
#
_symmetry.space_group_name_H-M   'P 1'
#
loop_
_entity.id
_entity.type
_entity.pdbx_description
1 polymer ?
#
loop_
_entity_poly.entity_id
_entity_poly.type
_entity_poly.pdbx_seq_one_letter_code
_entity_poly.pdbx_strand_id
1 'polypeptide(L)'
;IVIIFNPLTIDRNEIVCLQSSNSENIHVKDSFNDNILPVQINPVIYKDRDRMQISFTVVELCWMASIPALSLKRYVLSSDKEVKDSLARKSTIITNFGTSATSNFNVNKFESDVFRVENEYFMATFSSATGYLKVMQLKNQAEVNLNIDFAKYGTTNDKDKSGAYLFLPDGDAKELPSLNHKVLLIQGHLFTLFQYPSYRRNFAQAVSCRSLELQNLVDITREENFELVMRLKTGIKNEDNTFFTDLNGFQIIKRKYFSKIPHQGNVYPMPTAAYLEDKNFRLTLLSGQPNGVVSSNTGQFEVFLDRRLMQDDNRGLFQSITDNKITPNVFKLVFESLSEEEIDNNRKTGHHTLLSHLSSLSLLYPLLIMFDNVENEQSKLDLLSSKRFIRRSFPCDLHLINLRTLQEKQDYNDSGDSSSFKSSQDYNNLYPNVRTKSELGLILHRFSYDCKARNQNLAECSKFFDKDNQHNRIFSTRKQLSIQRYYFVIILSYFIPLYAILVDCEPSHTVFQD
;
A
#
# COMPACT_ATOMS: atom_id res chain seq x y z
N ILE A 1 9.24 -24.74 -2.88
CA ILE A 1 10.20 -23.65 -2.57
C ILE A 1 9.49 -22.31 -2.76
N VAL A 2 9.86 -21.27 -1.99
CA VAL A 2 9.30 -19.91 -2.13
C VAL A 2 10.42 -18.95 -2.51
N ILE A 3 10.24 -18.21 -3.60
CA ILE A 3 11.17 -17.18 -4.06
C ILE A 3 10.45 -15.85 -3.96
N ILE A 4 11.08 -14.87 -3.30
CA ILE A 4 10.49 -13.56 -3.12
C ILE A 4 11.38 -12.51 -3.77
N PHE A 5 10.77 -11.65 -4.59
CA PHE A 5 11.41 -10.52 -5.24
C PHE A 5 11.01 -9.22 -4.56
N ASN A 6 12.01 -8.41 -4.20
CA ASN A 6 11.83 -7.03 -3.79
C ASN A 6 12.08 -6.11 -5.01
N PRO A 7 11.04 -5.45 -5.56
CA PRO A 7 11.21 -4.51 -6.67
C PRO A 7 11.79 -3.16 -6.26
N LEU A 8 11.77 -2.82 -4.96
CA LEU A 8 12.26 -1.53 -4.47
C LEU A 8 13.77 -1.56 -4.24
N THR A 9 14.41 -0.40 -4.40
CA THR A 9 15.86 -0.21 -4.17
C THR A 9 16.24 0.03 -2.72
N ILE A 10 15.37 -0.36 -1.77
CA ILE A 10 15.59 -0.31 -0.33
C ILE A 10 15.39 -1.70 0.27
N ASP A 11 16.09 -2.00 1.36
CA ASP A 11 15.91 -3.26 2.08
C ASP A 11 14.52 -3.30 2.74
N ARG A 12 13.87 -4.46 2.76
CA ARG A 12 12.52 -4.64 3.31
C ARG A 12 12.48 -5.75 4.33
N ASN A 13 11.80 -5.49 5.44
CA ASN A 13 11.38 -6.48 6.41
C ASN A 13 9.84 -6.45 6.43
N GLU A 14 9.20 -7.47 5.86
CA GLU A 14 7.74 -7.53 5.79
C GLU A 14 7.24 -8.93 6.13
N ILE A 15 6.05 -8.98 6.72
CA ILE A 15 5.39 -10.25 7.02
C ILE A 15 4.84 -10.83 5.72
N VAL A 16 5.25 -12.05 5.40
CA VAL A 16 4.76 -12.80 4.26
C VAL A 16 3.89 -13.93 4.79
N CYS A 17 2.67 -14.03 4.27
CA CYS A 17 1.68 -15.02 4.66
C CYS A 17 1.31 -15.90 3.47
N LEU A 18 1.33 -17.21 3.65
CA LEU A 18 1.00 -18.20 2.62
C LEU A 18 0.01 -19.24 3.13
N GLN A 19 -0.96 -19.61 2.29
CA GLN A 19 -1.88 -20.69 2.63
C GLN A 19 -1.20 -22.06 2.46
N SER A 20 -1.45 -22.95 3.40
CA SER A 20 -0.92 -24.32 3.43
C SER A 20 -2.01 -25.29 3.87
N SER A 21 -2.07 -26.46 3.24
CA SER A 21 -2.92 -27.57 3.65
C SER A 21 -2.36 -28.36 4.83
N ASN A 22 -1.08 -28.18 5.13
CA ASN A 22 -0.44 -28.73 6.31
C ASN A 22 -0.37 -27.66 7.41
N SER A 23 -0.57 -28.06 8.67
CA SER A 23 -0.51 -27.19 9.85
C SER A 23 0.41 -27.72 10.95
N GLU A 24 1.04 -28.89 10.76
CA GLU A 24 1.86 -29.57 11.77
C GLU A 24 3.33 -29.61 11.37
N ASN A 25 4.22 -29.39 12.35
CA ASN A 25 5.68 -29.47 12.20
C ASN A 25 6.24 -28.68 11.01
N ILE A 26 5.74 -27.46 10.82
CA ILE A 26 6.13 -26.60 9.71
C ILE A 26 7.38 -25.81 10.09
N HIS A 27 8.32 -25.76 9.16
CA HIS A 27 9.55 -24.99 9.27
C HIS A 27 9.69 -24.09 8.05
N VAL A 28 9.96 -22.81 8.31
CA VAL A 28 10.40 -21.87 7.28
C VAL A 28 11.89 -21.64 7.49
N LYS A 29 12.68 -21.99 6.48
CA LYS A 29 14.14 -21.85 6.49
C LYS A 29 14.58 -20.78 5.50
N ASP A 30 15.39 -19.82 5.95
CA ASP A 30 16.08 -18.87 5.08
C ASP A 30 17.25 -19.59 4.39
N SER A 31 17.20 -19.66 3.06
CA SER A 31 18.21 -20.40 2.29
C SER A 31 19.59 -19.74 2.28
N PHE A 32 19.71 -18.48 2.70
CA PHE A 32 20.99 -17.75 2.67
C PHE A 32 21.89 -18.05 3.85
N ASN A 33 21.31 -18.18 5.05
CA ASN A 33 22.03 -18.39 6.31
C ASN A 33 21.66 -19.72 6.98
N ASP A 34 20.78 -20.51 6.36
CA ASP A 34 20.24 -21.76 6.89
C ASP A 34 19.48 -21.65 8.22
N ASN A 35 19.04 -20.44 8.59
CA ASN A 35 18.30 -20.22 9.84
C ASN A 35 16.83 -20.62 9.73
N ILE A 36 16.32 -21.29 10.76
CA ILE A 36 14.88 -21.54 10.96
C ILE A 36 14.24 -20.28 11.54
N LEU A 37 13.12 -19.85 10.95
CA LEU A 37 12.44 -18.62 11.33
C LEU A 37 11.21 -18.90 12.22
N PRO A 38 10.85 -17.99 13.13
CA PRO A 38 9.56 -18.01 13.81
C PRO A 38 8.41 -17.92 12.80
N VAL A 39 7.38 -18.74 13.01
CA VAL A 39 6.20 -18.81 12.14
C VAL A 39 4.94 -18.62 12.95
N GLN A 40 4.12 -17.64 12.59
CA GLN A 40 2.76 -17.52 13.10
C GLN A 40 1.81 -18.31 12.20
N ILE A 41 1.04 -19.23 12.78
CA ILE A 41 0.00 -19.97 12.07
C ILE A 41 -1.34 -19.33 12.39
N ASN A 42 -2.02 -18.83 11.36
CA ASN A 42 -3.36 -18.23 11.44
C ASN A 42 -4.42 -19.19 10.86
N PRO A 43 -5.68 -19.13 11.32
CA PRO A 43 -6.80 -19.79 10.66
C PRO A 43 -7.15 -19.09 9.35
N VAL A 44 -7.51 -19.87 8.33
CA VAL A 44 -8.19 -19.32 7.13
C VAL A 44 -9.68 -19.29 7.39
N ILE A 45 -10.32 -18.14 7.17
CA ILE A 45 -11.75 -17.95 7.45
C ILE A 45 -12.49 -17.79 6.12
N TYR A 46 -13.41 -18.71 5.86
CA TYR A 46 -14.34 -18.63 4.75
C TYR A 46 -15.66 -18.01 5.21
N LYS A 47 -16.23 -17.15 4.37
CA LYS A 47 -17.54 -16.56 4.61
C LYS A 47 -18.55 -17.15 3.62
N ASP A 48 -19.52 -17.88 4.14
CA ASP A 48 -20.70 -18.33 3.41
C ASP A 48 -21.91 -17.51 3.87
N ARG A 49 -22.34 -16.55 3.03
CA ARG A 49 -23.40 -15.59 3.34
C ARG A 49 -23.10 -14.84 4.65
N ASP A 50 -23.84 -15.14 5.72
CA ASP A 50 -23.70 -14.52 7.05
C ASP A 50 -22.95 -15.42 8.05
N ARG A 51 -22.49 -16.60 7.63
CA ARG A 51 -21.73 -17.53 8.47
C ARG A 51 -20.25 -17.39 8.18
N MET A 52 -19.46 -17.15 9.23
CA MET A 52 -18.02 -17.31 9.19
C MET A 52 -17.68 -18.73 9.60
N GLN A 53 -16.90 -19.42 8.77
CA GLN A 53 -16.42 -20.76 9.01
C GLN A 53 -14.90 -20.76 8.99
N ILE A 54 -14.30 -21.27 10.06
CA ILE A 54 -12.86 -21.50 10.13
C ILE A 54 -12.55 -22.76 9.35
N SER A 55 -11.56 -22.69 8.46
CA SER A 55 -11.07 -23.83 7.70
C SER A 55 -10.47 -24.90 8.62
N PHE A 56 -10.80 -26.16 8.37
CA PHE A 56 -10.20 -27.30 9.07
C PHE A 56 -8.95 -27.84 8.37
N THR A 57 -8.83 -27.57 7.08
CA THR A 57 -7.81 -28.19 6.21
C THR A 57 -6.78 -27.20 5.70
N VAL A 58 -7.02 -25.90 5.83
CA VAL A 58 -6.14 -24.86 5.31
C VAL A 58 -5.82 -23.86 6.43
N VAL A 59 -4.54 -23.63 6.64
CA VAL A 59 -4.02 -22.59 7.54
C VAL A 59 -3.22 -21.58 6.75
N GLU A 60 -2.99 -20.42 7.34
CA GLU A 60 -2.10 -19.39 6.81
C GLU A 60 -0.81 -19.37 7.65
N LEU A 61 0.33 -19.47 6.98
CA LEU A 61 1.67 -19.47 7.57
C LEU A 61 2.31 -18.12 7.32
N CYS A 62 2.58 -17.38 8.39
CA CYS A 62 3.14 -16.05 8.33
C CYS A 62 4.53 -16.00 8.97
N TRP A 63 5.50 -15.37 8.32
CA TRP A 63 6.84 -15.14 8.88
C TRP A 63 7.38 -13.78 8.44
N MET A 64 8.37 -13.26 9.18
CA MET A 64 9.07 -12.03 8.81
C MET A 64 10.11 -12.32 7.71
N ALA A 65 9.87 -11.82 6.50
CA ALA A 65 10.80 -11.93 5.38
C ALA A 65 11.70 -10.68 5.30
N SER A 66 13.01 -10.89 5.45
CA SER A 66 14.03 -9.86 5.25
C SER A 66 14.67 -9.99 3.87
N ILE A 67 14.34 -9.06 2.96
CA ILE A 67 14.69 -9.12 1.55
C ILE A 67 15.47 -7.87 1.17
N PRO A 68 16.72 -8.02 0.67
CA PRO A 68 17.53 -6.87 0.30
C PRO A 68 16.94 -6.04 -0.84
N ALA A 69 17.46 -4.82 -0.99
CA ALA A 69 17.15 -3.92 -2.08
C ALA A 69 17.38 -4.53 -3.46
N LEU A 70 16.40 -4.38 -4.35
CA LEU A 70 16.33 -4.89 -5.71
C LEU A 70 16.96 -6.29 -5.81
N SER A 71 16.30 -7.27 -5.21
CA SER A 71 16.87 -8.61 -5.03
C SER A 71 15.82 -9.72 -5.03
N LEU A 72 16.29 -10.93 -5.31
CA LEU A 72 15.58 -12.19 -5.12
C LEU A 72 16.14 -12.89 -3.88
N LYS A 73 15.26 -13.48 -3.06
CA LYS A 73 15.64 -14.31 -1.93
C LYS A 73 14.78 -15.57 -1.84
N ARG A 74 15.41 -16.69 -1.51
CA ARG A 74 14.75 -18.00 -1.43
C ARG A 74 14.49 -18.40 0.03
N TYR A 75 13.30 -18.94 0.24
CA TYR A 75 12.85 -19.59 1.47
C TYR A 75 12.41 -21.02 1.17
N VAL A 76 12.69 -21.93 2.09
CA VAL A 76 12.26 -23.33 2.00
C VAL A 76 11.24 -23.59 3.09
N LEU A 77 10.06 -24.06 2.68
CA LEU A 77 9.03 -24.54 3.58
C LEU A 77 9.12 -26.06 3.61
N SER A 78 9.24 -26.65 4.79
CA SER A 78 9.25 -28.10 4.99
C SER A 78 8.35 -28.49 6.15
N SER A 79 7.88 -29.74 6.10
CA SER A 79 7.16 -30.38 7.19
C SER A 79 7.94 -31.63 7.56
N ASP A 80 8.66 -31.60 8.68
CA ASP A 80 9.48 -32.74 9.11
C ASP A 80 9.15 -33.10 10.56
N LYS A 81 8.74 -34.36 10.77
CA LYS A 81 8.36 -34.86 12.10
C LYS A 81 9.58 -35.07 13.01
N GLU A 82 10.79 -35.11 12.45
CA GLU A 82 12.01 -35.34 13.22
C GLU A 82 12.61 -34.06 13.82
N VAL A 83 12.21 -32.89 13.32
CA VAL A 83 12.70 -31.59 13.83
C VAL A 83 11.91 -31.18 15.07
N LYS A 84 12.50 -31.42 16.25
CA LYS A 84 11.87 -31.12 17.56
C LYS A 84 11.77 -29.62 17.89
N ASP A 85 12.49 -28.76 17.18
CA ASP A 85 12.57 -27.31 17.43
C ASP A 85 11.70 -26.50 16.45
N SER A 86 10.41 -26.82 16.33
CA SER A 86 9.50 -25.96 15.57
C SER A 86 9.30 -24.62 16.30
N LEU A 87 9.66 -23.52 15.64
CA LEU A 87 9.35 -22.16 16.11
C LEU A 87 7.95 -21.69 15.69
N ALA A 88 7.12 -22.61 15.19
CA ALA A 88 5.76 -22.30 14.76
C ALA A 88 4.80 -22.19 15.95
N ARG A 89 4.02 -21.11 16.01
CA ARG A 89 3.03 -20.87 17.06
C ARG A 89 1.69 -20.49 16.44
N LYS A 90 0.63 -21.17 16.86
CA LYS A 90 -0.75 -20.87 16.46
C LYS A 90 -1.23 -19.58 17.11
N SER A 91 -2.00 -18.79 16.37
CA SER A 91 -2.72 -17.63 16.88
C SER A 91 -3.91 -18.03 17.77
N THR A 92 -4.40 -17.08 18.56
CA THR A 92 -5.67 -17.19 19.29
C THR A 92 -6.76 -16.40 18.56
N ILE A 93 -7.97 -16.94 18.52
CA ILE A 93 -9.14 -16.28 17.94
C ILE A 93 -9.95 -15.65 19.07
N ILE A 94 -10.36 -14.39 18.92
CA ILE A 94 -11.23 -13.68 19.85
C ILE A 94 -12.43 -13.11 19.08
N THR A 95 -13.66 -13.37 19.52
CA THR A 95 -14.87 -12.97 18.77
C THR A 95 -15.97 -12.41 19.66
N ASN A 96 -16.84 -11.57 19.08
CA ASN A 96 -18.06 -11.08 19.75
C ASN A 96 -19.30 -11.95 19.48
N PHE A 97 -19.13 -13.02 18.71
CA PHE A 97 -20.18 -13.96 18.31
C PHE A 97 -19.73 -15.40 18.63
N GLY A 98 -20.66 -16.36 18.61
CA GLY A 98 -20.33 -17.77 18.76
C GLY A 98 -19.73 -18.37 17.48
N THR A 99 -18.56 -19.00 17.59
CA THR A 99 -17.98 -19.85 16.53
C THR A 99 -17.95 -21.30 16.99
N SER A 100 -18.17 -22.26 16.08
CA SER A 100 -18.09 -23.69 16.42
C SER A 100 -16.70 -24.09 16.88
N ALA A 101 -16.62 -24.80 18.01
CA ALA A 101 -15.40 -25.22 18.71
C ALA A 101 -14.58 -26.32 18.01
N THR A 102 -14.81 -26.57 16.72
CA THR A 102 -14.11 -27.61 15.95
C THR A 102 -12.77 -27.13 15.37
N SER A 103 -12.34 -25.89 15.66
CA SER A 103 -11.09 -25.34 15.16
C SER A 103 -9.87 -25.86 15.91
N ASN A 104 -8.77 -26.13 15.20
CA ASN A 104 -7.45 -26.43 15.77
C ASN A 104 -6.78 -25.24 16.50
N PHE A 105 -7.56 -24.22 16.85
CA PHE A 105 -7.17 -22.92 17.41
C PHE A 105 -8.00 -22.64 18.66
N ASN A 106 -7.40 -21.95 19.63
CA ASN A 106 -8.10 -21.48 20.82
C ASN A 106 -9.06 -20.34 20.44
N VAL A 107 -10.32 -20.43 20.88
CA VAL A 107 -11.35 -19.43 20.63
C VAL A 107 -11.84 -18.86 21.95
N ASN A 108 -11.67 -17.55 22.11
CA ASN A 108 -12.10 -16.78 23.27
C ASN A 108 -13.16 -15.74 22.87
N LYS A 109 -13.87 -15.20 23.86
CA LYS A 109 -14.77 -14.05 23.67
C LYS A 109 -14.07 -12.76 24.10
N PHE A 110 -14.50 -11.63 23.57
CA PHE A 110 -14.06 -10.34 24.09
C PHE A 110 -14.50 -10.16 25.55
N GLU A 111 -13.59 -9.66 26.39
CA GLU A 111 -13.84 -9.39 27.81
C GLU A 111 -14.40 -7.98 28.05
N SER A 112 -14.32 -7.10 27.05
CA SER A 112 -14.71 -5.69 27.13
C SER A 112 -15.35 -5.20 25.83
N ASP A 113 -16.00 -4.04 25.88
CA ASP A 113 -16.59 -3.32 24.73
C ASP A 113 -15.54 -2.77 23.75
N VAL A 114 -14.27 -2.80 24.16
CA VAL A 114 -13.12 -2.42 23.34
C VAL A 114 -12.00 -3.46 23.41
N PHE A 115 -11.17 -3.52 22.38
CA PHE A 115 -9.92 -4.27 22.39
C PHE A 115 -8.78 -3.40 21.88
N ARG A 116 -7.56 -3.69 22.32
CA ARG A 116 -6.35 -2.92 22.01
C ARG A 116 -5.38 -3.76 21.21
N VAL A 117 -4.77 -3.14 20.20
CA VAL A 117 -3.65 -3.69 19.44
C VAL A 117 -2.47 -2.76 19.63
N GLU A 118 -1.33 -3.34 19.99
CA GLU A 118 -0.13 -2.59 20.36
C GLU A 118 1.11 -3.18 19.68
N ASN A 119 2.00 -2.31 19.23
CA ASN A 119 3.34 -2.66 18.77
C ASN A 119 4.36 -1.67 19.36
N GLU A 120 5.61 -1.74 18.90
CA GLU A 120 6.70 -0.87 19.38
C GLU A 120 6.50 0.62 19.05
N TYR A 121 5.55 0.97 18.17
CA TYR A 121 5.36 2.33 17.65
C TYR A 121 4.06 2.99 18.13
N PHE A 122 2.98 2.23 18.25
CA PHE A 122 1.67 2.77 18.64
C PHE A 122 0.80 1.75 19.37
N MET A 123 -0.27 2.26 19.97
CA MET A 123 -1.41 1.52 20.46
C MET A 123 -2.68 2.03 19.75
N ALA A 124 -3.52 1.10 19.28
CA ALA A 124 -4.78 1.37 18.61
C ALA A 124 -5.92 0.67 19.35
N THR A 125 -6.99 1.41 19.66
CA THR A 125 -8.15 0.90 20.38
C THR A 125 -9.35 0.82 19.45
N PHE A 126 -10.02 -0.34 19.44
CA PHE A 126 -11.13 -0.67 18.56
C PHE A 126 -12.36 -1.05 19.38
N SER A 127 -13.56 -0.82 18.85
CA SER A 127 -14.80 -1.35 19.44
C SER A 127 -14.91 -2.86 19.19
N SER A 128 -15.16 -3.66 20.23
CA SER A 128 -15.44 -5.09 20.07
C SER A 128 -16.84 -5.36 19.48
N ALA A 129 -17.74 -4.37 19.55
CA ALA A 129 -19.07 -4.45 18.94
C ALA A 129 -19.03 -4.21 17.42
N THR A 130 -18.32 -3.19 16.94
CA THR A 130 -18.33 -2.81 15.51
C THR A 130 -17.05 -3.15 14.77
N GLY A 131 -15.93 -3.34 15.47
CA GLY A 131 -14.58 -3.49 14.93
C GLY A 131 -13.94 -2.17 14.50
N TYR A 132 -14.64 -1.05 14.67
CA TYR A 132 -14.14 0.26 14.23
C TYR A 132 -13.08 0.81 15.17
N LEU A 133 -12.05 1.42 14.59
CA LEU A 133 -11.03 2.17 15.32
C LEU A 133 -11.67 3.36 16.02
N LYS A 134 -11.22 3.64 17.25
CA LYS A 134 -11.72 4.74 18.10
C LYS A 134 -10.61 5.72 18.46
N VAL A 135 -9.45 5.19 18.84
CA VAL A 135 -8.35 5.96 19.41
C VAL A 135 -7.03 5.40 18.90
N MET A 136 -6.08 6.29 18.62
CA MET A 136 -4.70 5.95 18.31
C MET A 136 -3.76 6.72 19.22
N GLN A 137 -2.71 6.07 19.70
CA GLN A 137 -1.71 6.64 20.58
C GLN A 137 -0.31 6.26 20.09
N LEU A 138 0.51 7.26 19.74
CA LEU A 138 1.94 7.05 19.53
C LEU A 138 2.63 6.81 20.88
N LYS A 139 3.67 5.97 20.90
CA LYS A 139 4.41 5.71 22.14
C LYS A 139 4.91 7.01 22.77
N ASN A 140 4.72 7.15 24.08
CA ASN A 140 5.10 8.31 24.87
C ASN A 140 4.38 9.62 24.48
N GLN A 141 3.23 9.55 23.81
CA GLN A 141 2.41 10.70 23.46
C GLN A 141 0.97 10.53 23.95
N ALA A 142 0.20 11.62 23.87
CA ALA A 142 -1.20 11.62 24.25
C ALA A 142 -2.05 10.76 23.29
N GLU A 143 -3.13 10.19 23.82
CA GLU A 143 -4.15 9.54 23.00
C GLU A 143 -4.85 10.58 22.11
N VAL A 144 -5.04 10.22 20.84
CA VAL A 144 -5.77 11.06 19.88
C VAL A 144 -6.98 10.28 19.36
N ASN A 145 -8.14 10.93 19.42
CA ASN A 145 -9.36 10.40 18.82
C ASN A 145 -9.13 10.17 17.33
N LEU A 146 -9.39 8.95 16.87
CA LEU A 146 -9.27 8.56 15.48
C LEU A 146 -10.34 7.50 15.21
N ASN A 147 -11.50 7.97 14.75
CA ASN A 147 -12.66 7.13 14.51
C ASN A 147 -12.77 6.79 13.03
N ILE A 148 -13.02 5.51 12.73
CA ILE A 148 -13.39 5.06 11.40
C ILE A 148 -14.87 4.69 11.41
N ASP A 149 -15.63 5.20 10.46
CA ASP A 149 -17.00 4.75 10.21
C ASP A 149 -17.32 4.78 8.71
N PHE A 150 -18.53 4.39 8.34
CA PHE A 150 -18.99 4.35 6.96
C PHE A 150 -20.31 5.11 6.80
N ALA A 151 -20.44 5.79 5.67
CA ALA A 151 -21.64 6.53 5.31
C ALA A 151 -21.96 6.33 3.83
N LYS A 152 -23.13 6.81 3.40
CA LYS A 152 -23.55 6.77 2.01
C LYS A 152 -24.07 8.10 1.52
N TYR A 153 -23.90 8.36 0.23
CA TYR A 153 -24.68 9.34 -0.52
C TYR A 153 -25.70 8.63 -1.42
N GLY A 154 -26.84 9.28 -1.63
CA GLY A 154 -27.74 8.99 -2.75
C GLY A 154 -27.47 9.93 -3.92
N THR A 155 -28.35 9.88 -4.93
CA THR A 155 -28.38 10.86 -6.03
C THR A 155 -29.55 11.81 -5.86
N THR A 156 -29.38 13.07 -6.26
CA THR A 156 -30.50 14.03 -6.33
C THR A 156 -31.67 13.52 -7.20
N ASN A 157 -32.85 14.06 -6.96
CA ASN A 157 -34.06 13.87 -7.76
C ASN A 157 -34.20 14.89 -8.90
N ASP A 158 -33.23 15.79 -9.07
CA ASP A 158 -33.20 16.78 -10.15
C ASP A 158 -33.07 16.12 -11.54
N LYS A 159 -33.16 16.96 -12.58
CA LYS A 159 -33.01 16.54 -13.98
C LYS A 159 -31.64 15.90 -14.24
N ASP A 160 -30.59 16.50 -13.70
CA ASP A 160 -29.23 15.95 -13.76
C ASP A 160 -29.00 15.10 -12.51
N LYS A 161 -28.50 13.88 -12.70
CA LYS A 161 -28.28 12.89 -11.65
C LYS A 161 -26.84 12.39 -11.64
N SER A 162 -26.44 11.77 -10.53
CA SER A 162 -25.17 11.04 -10.49
C SER A 162 -25.16 9.95 -11.57
N GLY A 163 -24.01 9.76 -12.20
CA GLY A 163 -23.72 8.67 -13.15
C GLY A 163 -22.22 8.43 -13.22
N ALA A 164 -21.69 7.86 -14.30
CA ALA A 164 -20.26 7.49 -14.40
C ALA A 164 -19.29 8.65 -14.17
N TYR A 165 -19.66 9.87 -14.56
CA TYR A 165 -18.81 11.07 -14.52
C TYR A 165 -19.25 12.04 -13.43
N LEU A 166 -20.55 12.21 -13.24
CA LEU A 166 -21.09 13.19 -12.30
C LEU A 166 -21.30 12.60 -10.92
N PHE A 167 -20.90 13.34 -9.89
CA PHE A 167 -21.32 13.14 -8.51
C PHE A 167 -22.29 14.27 -8.13
N LEU A 168 -23.57 13.95 -7.97
CA LEU A 168 -24.65 14.88 -7.64
C LEU A 168 -25.44 14.32 -6.45
N PRO A 169 -24.90 14.47 -5.22
CA PRO A 169 -25.47 13.85 -4.02
C PRO A 169 -26.85 14.41 -3.66
N ASP A 170 -27.64 13.62 -2.93
CA ASP A 170 -28.96 13.99 -2.37
C ASP A 170 -28.88 14.79 -1.05
N GLY A 171 -27.70 15.29 -0.69
CA GLY A 171 -27.42 16.00 0.56
C GLY A 171 -26.12 15.52 1.21
N ASP A 172 -26.03 15.68 2.53
CA ASP A 172 -24.89 15.20 3.32
C ASP A 172 -24.89 13.67 3.45
N ALA A 173 -23.70 13.10 3.71
CA ALA A 173 -23.53 11.66 3.89
C ALA A 173 -24.39 11.13 5.05
N LYS A 174 -25.19 10.11 4.78
CA LYS A 174 -26.04 9.44 5.78
C LYS A 174 -25.27 8.27 6.39
N GLU A 175 -25.21 8.21 7.72
CA GLU A 175 -24.50 7.13 8.42
C GLU A 175 -25.15 5.76 8.14
N LEU A 176 -24.31 4.74 8.06
CA LEU A 176 -24.80 3.36 7.92
C LEU A 176 -25.06 2.75 9.30
N PRO A 177 -26.21 2.07 9.51
CA PRO A 177 -26.52 1.42 10.77
C PRO A 177 -25.52 0.29 11.08
N SER A 178 -24.92 0.34 12.27
CA SER A 178 -23.89 -0.63 12.70
C SER A 178 -24.46 -1.86 13.43
N LEU A 179 -25.61 -2.38 12.98
CA LEU A 179 -26.32 -3.46 13.69
C LEU A 179 -25.71 -4.84 13.36
N ASN A 180 -25.48 -5.65 14.40
CA ASN A 180 -25.07 -7.07 14.32
C ASN A 180 -23.71 -7.33 13.65
N HIS A 181 -22.72 -6.45 13.82
CA HIS A 181 -21.38 -6.70 13.32
C HIS A 181 -20.73 -7.88 14.05
N LYS A 182 -20.31 -8.89 13.30
CA LYS A 182 -19.53 -10.03 13.80
C LYS A 182 -18.03 -9.71 13.74
N VAL A 183 -17.47 -9.31 14.86
CA VAL A 183 -16.06 -8.93 14.97
C VAL A 183 -15.24 -10.16 15.34
N LEU A 184 -14.14 -10.38 14.61
CA LEU A 184 -13.17 -11.44 14.84
C LEU A 184 -11.76 -10.86 14.90
N LEU A 185 -10.98 -11.30 15.87
CA LEU A 185 -9.60 -10.92 16.09
C LEU A 185 -8.75 -12.19 16.09
N ILE A 186 -7.69 -12.20 15.29
CA ILE A 186 -6.66 -13.24 15.26
C ILE A 186 -5.42 -12.64 15.91
N GLN A 187 -5.20 -12.98 17.16
CA GLN A 187 -4.07 -12.50 17.93
C GLN A 187 -2.91 -13.49 17.84
N GLY A 188 -1.80 -13.06 17.27
CA GLY A 188 -0.59 -13.86 17.23
C GLY A 188 0.64 -13.09 17.69
N HIS A 189 1.79 -13.77 17.68
CA HIS A 189 3.04 -13.24 18.23
C HIS A 189 3.84 -12.36 17.26
N LEU A 190 3.59 -12.48 15.95
CA LEU A 190 4.18 -11.61 14.92
C LEU A 190 3.28 -10.41 14.63
N PHE A 191 1.97 -10.63 14.53
CA PHE A 191 0.98 -9.59 14.28
C PHE A 191 -0.43 -10.01 14.67
N THR A 192 -1.34 -9.03 14.71
CA THR A 192 -2.74 -9.22 15.04
C THR A 192 -3.62 -8.83 13.84
N LEU A 193 -4.35 -9.78 13.26
CA LEU A 193 -5.34 -9.49 12.22
C LEU A 193 -6.71 -9.27 12.86
N PHE A 194 -7.51 -8.33 12.38
CA PHE A 194 -8.91 -8.23 12.78
C PHE A 194 -9.83 -8.19 11.55
N GLN A 195 -11.06 -8.64 11.72
CA GLN A 195 -12.05 -8.69 10.66
C GLN A 195 -13.37 -8.19 11.22
N TYR A 196 -13.99 -7.24 10.53
CA TYR A 196 -15.31 -6.73 10.87
C TYR A 196 -16.17 -6.58 9.62
N PRO A 197 -17.47 -6.89 9.67
CA PRO A 197 -18.35 -6.64 8.56
C PRO A 197 -18.63 -5.14 8.44
N SER A 198 -18.54 -4.61 7.23
CA SER A 198 -19.20 -3.38 6.82
C SER A 198 -19.57 -3.59 5.35
N TYR A 199 -20.85 -3.32 5.02
CA TYR A 199 -21.52 -3.61 3.74
C TYR A 199 -20.97 -4.86 2.97
N ARG A 200 -21.29 -6.03 3.56
CA ARG A 200 -20.97 -7.42 3.20
C ARG A 200 -19.51 -7.90 3.28
N ARG A 201 -18.45 -7.15 3.00
CA ARG A 201 -17.07 -7.55 3.40
C ARG A 201 -16.17 -6.32 3.60
N ASN A 202 -15.57 -6.14 4.77
CA ASN A 202 -14.33 -5.37 4.91
C ASN A 202 -13.40 -6.19 5.80
N PHE A 203 -12.10 -6.09 5.54
CA PHE A 203 -11.02 -6.60 6.35
C PHE A 203 -10.27 -5.37 6.87
N ALA A 204 -9.81 -5.40 8.11
CA ALA A 204 -8.91 -4.34 8.55
C ALA A 204 -7.76 -5.02 9.26
N GLN A 205 -6.59 -4.93 8.67
CA GLN A 205 -5.44 -5.66 9.15
C GLN A 205 -4.59 -4.74 10.00
N ALA A 206 -4.61 -4.95 11.32
CA ALA A 206 -3.65 -4.29 12.20
C ALA A 206 -2.26 -4.92 12.02
N VAL A 207 -1.57 -4.55 10.93
CA VAL A 207 -0.22 -5.04 10.63
C VAL A 207 0.79 -4.48 11.64
N SER A 208 1.77 -5.32 11.97
CA SER A 208 2.95 -5.11 12.83
C SER A 208 3.96 -4.07 12.33
N CYS A 209 3.49 -2.96 11.77
CA CYS A 209 4.31 -1.93 11.14
C CYS A 209 4.04 -0.55 11.76
N ARG A 210 4.80 0.48 11.34
CA ARG A 210 4.59 1.90 11.72
C ARG A 210 3.31 2.53 11.13
N SER A 211 2.44 1.72 10.54
CA SER A 211 1.18 2.13 9.91
C SER A 211 0.10 1.07 10.16
N LEU A 212 -1.15 1.50 10.27
CA LEU A 212 -2.30 0.61 10.31
C LEU A 212 -2.80 0.33 8.89
N GLU A 213 -2.92 -0.94 8.49
CA GLU A 213 -3.40 -1.31 7.16
C GLU A 213 -4.93 -1.56 7.18
N LEU A 214 -5.64 -1.07 6.17
CA LEU A 214 -7.08 -1.21 6.04
C LEU A 214 -7.39 -1.83 4.68
N GLN A 215 -8.21 -2.88 4.62
CA GLN A 215 -8.57 -3.55 3.36
C GLN A 215 -10.09 -3.69 3.22
N ASN A 216 -10.72 -2.73 2.56
CA ASN A 216 -12.17 -2.75 2.39
C ASN A 216 -12.58 -3.61 1.15
N LEU A 217 -13.31 -4.72 1.34
CA LEU A 217 -13.78 -5.60 0.25
C LEU A 217 -15.22 -5.26 -0.15
N VAL A 218 -15.41 -4.09 -0.74
CA VAL A 218 -16.76 -3.54 -0.95
C VAL A 218 -17.62 -4.40 -1.88
N ASP A 219 -18.86 -4.67 -1.47
CA ASP A 219 -19.88 -5.37 -2.26
C ASP A 219 -21.21 -4.61 -2.21
N ILE A 220 -21.41 -3.63 -3.09
CA ILE A 220 -22.65 -2.84 -3.21
C ILE A 220 -23.59 -3.35 -4.31
N THR A 221 -23.42 -4.60 -4.78
CA THR A 221 -24.13 -5.15 -5.94
C THR A 221 -25.66 -5.18 -5.82
N ARG A 222 -26.18 -5.10 -4.59
CA ARG A 222 -27.62 -5.16 -4.28
C ARG A 222 -28.22 -3.81 -3.90
N GLU A 223 -27.40 -2.76 -3.85
CA GLU A 223 -27.89 -1.42 -3.55
C GLU A 223 -28.41 -0.73 -4.81
N GLU A 224 -29.13 0.37 -4.62
CA GLU A 224 -29.63 1.21 -5.71
C GLU A 224 -29.37 2.66 -5.35
N ASN A 225 -28.73 3.40 -6.26
CA ASN A 225 -28.37 4.80 -6.06
C ASN A 225 -27.61 5.02 -4.74
N PHE A 226 -26.47 4.34 -4.64
CA PHE A 226 -25.69 4.22 -3.42
C PHE A 226 -24.22 4.48 -3.72
N GLU A 227 -23.66 5.49 -3.07
CA GLU A 227 -22.23 5.82 -3.15
C GLU A 227 -21.62 5.65 -1.75
N LEU A 228 -20.76 4.63 -1.58
CA LEU A 228 -20.18 4.27 -0.29
C LEU A 228 -18.96 5.12 0.03
N VAL A 229 -18.91 5.69 1.23
CA VAL A 229 -17.73 6.39 1.73
C VAL A 229 -17.24 5.81 3.06
N MET A 230 -15.92 5.71 3.22
CA MET A 230 -15.25 5.53 4.51
C MET A 230 -14.94 6.91 5.09
N ARG A 231 -15.31 7.15 6.34
CA ARG A 231 -15.00 8.41 7.03
C ARG A 231 -13.96 8.19 8.11
N LEU A 232 -12.93 9.04 8.12
CA LEU A 232 -11.93 9.11 9.17
C LEU A 232 -12.19 10.40 9.95
N LYS A 233 -12.51 10.32 11.24
CA LYS A 233 -12.79 11.48 12.09
C LYS A 233 -11.75 11.56 13.20
N THR A 234 -10.98 12.64 13.23
CA THR A 234 -9.81 12.75 14.12
C THR A 234 -9.88 13.97 15.04
N GLY A 235 -9.06 13.94 16.10
CA GLY A 235 -8.85 15.10 16.97
C GLY A 235 -8.01 16.22 16.35
N ILE A 236 -7.41 16.00 15.17
CA ILE A 236 -6.52 16.95 14.51
C ILE A 236 -7.28 18.21 14.10
N LYS A 237 -6.70 19.37 14.40
CA LYS A 237 -7.29 20.68 14.13
C LYS A 237 -6.62 21.34 12.93
N ASN A 238 -6.87 20.79 11.74
CA ASN A 238 -6.41 21.41 10.50
C ASN A 238 -7.11 22.76 10.27
N GLU A 239 -6.31 23.81 10.14
CA GLU A 239 -6.80 25.17 9.97
C GLU A 239 -7.60 25.31 8.68
N ASP A 240 -8.69 26.08 8.72
CA ASP A 240 -9.47 26.46 7.54
C ASP A 240 -10.02 25.28 6.70
N ASN A 241 -10.21 24.11 7.30
CA ASN A 241 -10.57 22.86 6.60
C ASN A 241 -9.60 22.57 5.44
N THR A 242 -8.31 22.84 5.67
CA THR A 242 -7.26 22.58 4.69
C THR A 242 -6.77 21.14 4.81
N PHE A 243 -6.54 20.52 3.67
CA PHE A 243 -6.03 19.15 3.57
C PHE A 243 -5.17 19.04 2.32
N PHE A 244 -4.50 17.92 2.14
CA PHE A 244 -3.57 17.73 1.06
C PHE A 244 -3.94 16.48 0.29
N THR A 245 -3.88 16.55 -1.04
CA THR A 245 -4.06 15.38 -1.92
C THR A 245 -2.93 15.33 -2.93
N ASP A 246 -2.55 14.13 -3.32
CA ASP A 246 -1.56 13.95 -4.38
C ASP A 246 -2.14 14.24 -5.78
N LEU A 247 -1.23 14.49 -6.72
CA LEU A 247 -1.48 14.52 -8.15
C LEU A 247 -0.63 13.43 -8.80
N ASN A 248 -1.29 12.35 -9.22
CA ASN A 248 -0.71 11.22 -9.94
C ASN A 248 0.43 10.51 -9.20
N GLY A 249 0.45 10.54 -7.87
CA GLY A 249 1.55 10.01 -7.05
C GLY A 249 2.88 10.76 -7.20
N PHE A 250 2.86 11.96 -7.81
CA PHE A 250 4.08 12.71 -8.13
C PHE A 250 4.32 13.88 -7.18
N GLN A 251 3.31 14.71 -6.97
CA GLN A 251 3.38 15.90 -6.11
C GLN A 251 2.15 15.95 -5.19
N ILE A 252 2.26 16.64 -4.06
CA ILE A 252 1.12 16.86 -3.17
C ILE A 252 0.77 18.35 -3.16
N ILE A 253 -0.52 18.65 -3.23
CA ILE A 253 -1.03 20.02 -3.32
C ILE A 253 -2.03 20.30 -2.19
N LYS A 254 -1.99 21.52 -1.67
CA LYS A 254 -2.92 22.01 -0.65
C LYS A 254 -4.31 22.19 -1.26
N ARG A 255 -5.32 21.69 -0.56
CA ARG A 255 -6.75 21.84 -0.81
C ARG A 255 -7.39 22.58 0.35
N LYS A 256 -8.52 23.23 0.09
CA LYS A 256 -9.37 23.88 1.08
C LYS A 256 -10.81 23.58 0.73
N TYR A 257 -11.62 23.19 1.71
CA TYR A 257 -13.05 23.09 1.51
C TYR A 257 -13.67 24.49 1.42
N PHE A 258 -14.43 24.72 0.35
CA PHE A 258 -15.13 25.98 0.11
C PHE A 258 -16.65 25.76 0.21
N SER A 259 -17.26 26.30 1.26
CA SER A 259 -18.72 26.25 1.45
C SER A 259 -19.51 27.03 0.39
N LYS A 260 -18.86 27.96 -0.32
CA LYS A 260 -19.46 28.75 -1.40
C LYS A 260 -19.72 27.96 -2.70
N ILE A 261 -19.14 26.77 -2.83
CA ILE A 261 -19.38 25.87 -3.98
C ILE A 261 -20.10 24.61 -3.51
N PRO A 262 -20.82 23.90 -4.39
CA PRO A 262 -21.48 22.66 -4.05
C PRO A 262 -20.51 21.60 -3.50
N HIS A 263 -21.03 20.68 -2.69
CA HIS A 263 -20.23 19.65 -2.02
C HIS A 263 -19.35 18.85 -3.00
N GLN A 264 -19.91 18.44 -4.14
CA GLN A 264 -19.20 17.73 -5.21
C GLN A 264 -18.04 18.53 -5.82
N GLY A 265 -18.07 19.86 -5.76
CA GLY A 265 -16.98 20.73 -6.21
C GLY A 265 -15.77 20.72 -5.27
N ASN A 266 -15.91 20.15 -4.08
CA ASN A 266 -14.84 19.97 -3.09
C ASN A 266 -14.28 18.54 -3.04
N VAL A 267 -14.77 17.64 -3.90
CA VAL A 267 -14.24 16.28 -4.01
C VAL A 267 -13.05 16.30 -4.97
N TYR A 268 -11.90 15.81 -4.50
CA TYR A 268 -10.66 15.78 -5.28
C TYR A 268 -10.20 14.34 -5.50
N PRO A 269 -9.46 14.08 -6.60
CA PRO A 269 -8.73 12.83 -6.74
C PRO A 269 -7.71 12.66 -5.61
N MET A 270 -7.66 11.43 -5.09
CA MET A 270 -6.61 10.87 -4.24
C MET A 270 -6.04 9.62 -4.92
N PRO A 271 -5.14 9.77 -5.91
CA PRO A 271 -4.53 8.63 -6.57
C PRO A 271 -3.74 7.71 -5.64
N THR A 272 -2.97 8.27 -4.70
CA THR A 272 -2.10 7.50 -3.80
C THR A 272 -2.10 7.99 -2.36
N ALA A 273 -2.44 9.26 -2.08
CA ALA A 273 -2.32 9.81 -0.75
C ALA A 273 -3.16 11.07 -0.50
N ALA A 274 -3.69 11.17 0.72
CA ALA A 274 -4.18 12.41 1.28
C ALA A 274 -3.73 12.54 2.75
N TYR A 275 -3.49 13.77 3.21
CA TYR A 275 -3.19 14.01 4.62
C TYR A 275 -3.78 15.31 5.15
N LEU A 276 -4.01 15.32 6.46
CA LEU A 276 -4.38 16.49 7.24
C LEU A 276 -3.44 16.58 8.44
N GLU A 277 -3.24 17.78 8.93
CA GLU A 277 -2.33 18.02 10.06
C GLU A 277 -2.68 19.27 10.84
N ASP A 278 -2.21 19.30 12.07
CA ASP A 278 -2.11 20.48 12.91
C ASP A 278 -0.65 20.68 13.34
N LYS A 279 -0.40 21.48 14.38
CA LYS A 279 0.96 21.78 14.86
C LYS A 279 1.68 20.56 15.46
N ASN A 280 0.92 19.56 15.91
CA ASN A 280 1.44 18.45 16.70
C ASN A 280 1.39 17.12 15.94
N PHE A 281 0.36 16.91 15.13
CA PHE A 281 0.08 15.62 14.53
C PHE A 281 -0.28 15.72 13.05
N ARG A 282 0.17 14.74 12.28
CA ARG A 282 -0.23 14.48 10.90
C ARG A 282 -0.91 13.12 10.83
N LEU A 283 -2.03 13.07 10.13
CA LEU A 283 -2.65 11.83 9.68
C LEU A 283 -2.57 11.74 8.17
N THR A 284 -1.83 10.76 7.66
CA THR A 284 -1.76 10.44 6.24
C THR A 284 -2.52 9.16 5.94
N LEU A 285 -3.47 9.23 5.02
CA LEU A 285 -4.10 8.08 4.40
C LEU A 285 -3.42 7.81 3.06
N LEU A 286 -2.78 6.65 2.94
CA LEU A 286 -2.19 6.15 1.71
C LEU A 286 -3.15 5.15 1.07
N SER A 287 -3.21 5.11 -0.26
CA SER A 287 -4.12 4.27 -1.03
C SER A 287 -3.37 3.43 -2.06
N GLY A 288 -3.78 2.17 -2.22
CA GLY A 288 -3.31 1.26 -3.27
C GLY A 288 -4.04 1.45 -4.61
N GLN A 289 -5.09 2.27 -4.62
CA GLN A 289 -5.92 2.56 -5.79
C GLN A 289 -6.37 4.03 -5.78
N PRO A 290 -6.69 4.63 -6.93
CA PRO A 290 -7.21 5.99 -6.97
C PRO A 290 -8.64 6.05 -6.41
N ASN A 291 -8.87 6.97 -5.49
CA ASN A 291 -10.19 7.23 -4.90
C ASN A 291 -10.55 8.71 -5.00
N GLY A 292 -11.83 9.05 -4.80
CA GLY A 292 -12.25 10.42 -4.50
C GLY A 292 -12.12 10.69 -3.00
N VAL A 293 -11.73 11.91 -2.62
CA VAL A 293 -11.63 12.33 -1.21
C VAL A 293 -12.15 13.75 -1.01
N VAL A 294 -12.73 14.00 0.16
CA VAL A 294 -13.11 15.34 0.62
C VAL A 294 -12.88 15.47 2.13
N SER A 295 -12.60 16.70 2.59
CA SER A 295 -12.52 17.07 4.00
C SER A 295 -13.52 18.21 4.26
N SER A 296 -14.78 17.84 4.48
CA SER A 296 -15.87 18.81 4.71
C SER A 296 -15.81 19.47 6.08
N ASN A 297 -15.28 18.75 7.08
CA ASN A 297 -15.14 19.20 8.45
C ASN A 297 -13.68 19.10 8.94
N THR A 298 -13.35 19.91 9.93
CA THR A 298 -12.06 19.86 10.62
C THR A 298 -11.81 18.47 11.19
N GLY A 299 -10.62 17.92 10.92
CA GLY A 299 -10.16 16.63 11.38
C GLY A 299 -10.76 15.45 10.63
N GLN A 300 -11.51 15.68 9.55
CA GLN A 300 -12.28 14.63 8.87
C GLN A 300 -11.82 14.37 7.44
N PHE A 301 -11.76 13.09 7.05
CA PHE A 301 -11.78 12.65 5.65
C PHE A 301 -13.04 11.88 5.34
N GLU A 302 -13.51 11.98 4.11
CA GLU A 302 -14.48 11.08 3.49
C GLU A 302 -13.87 10.56 2.18
N VAL A 303 -13.74 9.24 2.08
CA VAL A 303 -13.04 8.57 0.97
C VAL A 303 -14.05 7.67 0.27
N PHE A 304 -14.25 7.90 -1.03
CA PHE A 304 -15.19 7.16 -1.87
C PHE A 304 -14.62 5.79 -2.20
N LEU A 305 -15.39 4.74 -1.90
CA LEU A 305 -14.95 3.35 -2.06
C LEU A 305 -15.55 2.65 -3.28
N ASP A 306 -16.85 2.85 -3.54
CA ASP A 306 -17.55 2.32 -4.71
C ASP A 306 -18.88 3.08 -4.88
N ARG A 307 -19.47 3.02 -6.08
CA ARG A 307 -20.76 3.64 -6.39
C ARG A 307 -21.59 2.79 -7.35
N ARG A 308 -22.90 2.72 -7.09
CA ARG A 308 -23.88 2.00 -7.90
C ARG A 308 -25.06 2.91 -8.18
N LEU A 309 -25.35 3.13 -9.46
CA LEU A 309 -26.25 4.18 -9.93
C LEU A 309 -27.17 3.62 -11.00
N MET A 310 -28.47 3.91 -10.90
CA MET A 310 -29.52 3.26 -11.71
C MET A 310 -29.88 4.06 -12.97
N GLN A 311 -29.11 5.09 -13.29
CA GLN A 311 -29.33 6.00 -14.42
C GLN A 311 -28.01 6.40 -15.09
N ASP A 312 -28.11 6.91 -16.31
CA ASP A 312 -27.03 7.62 -17.01
C ASP A 312 -27.00 9.10 -16.56
N ASP A 313 -25.84 9.74 -16.64
CA ASP A 313 -25.65 11.17 -16.32
C ASP A 313 -25.61 12.09 -17.55
N ASN A 314 -26.03 11.59 -18.70
CA ASN A 314 -26.12 12.31 -19.97
C ASN A 314 -24.78 12.90 -20.42
N ARG A 315 -23.67 12.16 -20.20
CA ARG A 315 -22.33 12.51 -20.70
C ARG A 315 -21.86 11.64 -21.88
N GLY A 316 -22.78 10.87 -22.47
CA GLY A 316 -22.55 10.12 -23.71
C GLY A 316 -22.15 8.65 -23.51
N LEU A 317 -22.21 8.14 -22.27
CA LEU A 317 -22.00 6.72 -22.00
C LEU A 317 -23.28 5.89 -22.24
N PHE A 318 -24.45 6.49 -22.01
CA PHE A 318 -25.77 5.90 -22.26
C PHE A 318 -26.02 4.60 -21.47
N GLN A 319 -25.47 4.49 -20.25
CA GLN A 319 -25.70 3.33 -19.38
C GLN A 319 -25.65 3.71 -17.90
N SER A 320 -26.28 2.88 -17.07
CA SER A 320 -26.20 2.93 -15.61
C SER A 320 -24.93 2.21 -15.10
N ILE A 321 -24.52 2.51 -13.86
CA ILE A 321 -23.40 1.80 -13.21
C ILE A 321 -23.98 0.67 -12.37
N THR A 322 -24.10 -0.52 -12.97
CA THR A 322 -24.72 -1.69 -12.32
C THR A 322 -23.89 -2.98 -12.38
N ASP A 323 -22.66 -2.88 -12.86
CA ASP A 323 -21.70 -3.97 -13.08
C ASP A 323 -20.66 -4.10 -11.95
N ASN A 324 -20.95 -3.54 -10.76
CA ASN A 324 -20.06 -3.60 -9.60
C ASN A 324 -19.62 -5.04 -9.30
N LYS A 325 -18.36 -5.19 -8.92
CA LYS A 325 -17.76 -6.45 -8.46
C LYS A 325 -17.11 -6.23 -7.11
N ILE A 326 -16.97 -7.32 -6.36
CA ILE A 326 -16.28 -7.29 -5.07
C ILE A 326 -14.83 -6.89 -5.32
N THR A 327 -14.47 -5.68 -4.90
CA THR A 327 -13.18 -5.07 -5.23
C THR A 327 -12.47 -4.65 -3.94
N PRO A 328 -11.22 -5.13 -3.70
CA PRO A 328 -10.42 -4.70 -2.56
C PRO A 328 -9.98 -3.25 -2.73
N ASN A 329 -10.26 -2.42 -1.73
CA ASN A 329 -9.64 -1.12 -1.53
C ASN A 329 -8.63 -1.25 -0.38
N VAL A 330 -7.33 -1.07 -0.68
CA VAL A 330 -6.25 -1.22 0.30
C VAL A 330 -5.72 0.17 0.68
N PHE A 331 -5.59 0.41 1.98
CA PHE A 331 -5.08 1.66 2.52
C PHE A 331 -4.04 1.42 3.62
N LYS A 332 -3.15 2.38 3.81
CA LYS A 332 -2.30 2.48 5.02
C LYS A 332 -2.53 3.81 5.70
N LEU A 333 -2.80 3.76 6.99
CA LEU A 333 -2.96 4.91 7.86
C LEU A 333 -1.65 5.15 8.61
N VAL A 334 -0.98 6.26 8.30
CA VAL A 334 0.27 6.68 8.94
C VAL A 334 -0.07 7.85 9.86
N PHE A 335 0.13 7.66 11.16
CA PHE A 335 -0.07 8.68 12.18
C PHE A 335 1.28 9.12 12.73
N GLU A 336 1.58 10.41 12.67
CA GLU A 336 2.91 10.95 12.94
C GLU A 336 2.81 12.16 13.85
N SER A 337 3.83 12.33 14.70
CA SER A 337 4.02 13.56 15.45
C SER A 337 5.00 14.50 14.77
N LEU A 338 4.70 15.78 14.80
CA LEU A 338 5.47 16.83 14.16
C LEU A 338 6.34 17.59 15.20
N SER A 339 7.45 18.17 14.76
CA SER A 339 8.20 19.19 15.49
C SER A 339 7.35 20.46 15.59
N GLU A 340 7.55 21.23 16.67
CA GLU A 340 6.91 22.53 16.86
C GLU A 340 7.57 23.57 15.94
N GLU A 341 7.40 23.41 14.64
CA GLU A 341 7.75 24.42 13.64
C GLU A 341 6.51 25.16 13.21
N GLU A 342 6.65 26.44 12.87
CA GLU A 342 5.54 27.22 12.34
C GLU A 342 4.99 26.54 11.06
N ILE A 343 3.67 26.38 11.01
CA ILE A 343 2.98 25.95 9.81
C ILE A 343 2.96 27.16 8.88
N ASP A 344 3.71 27.08 7.78
CA ASP A 344 3.58 28.06 6.71
C ASP A 344 2.19 27.93 6.08
N ASN A 345 1.29 28.84 6.47
CA ASN A 345 -0.07 28.87 5.97
C ASN A 345 -0.16 29.29 4.49
N ASN A 346 0.89 29.92 3.95
CA ASN A 346 0.97 30.29 2.54
C ASN A 346 1.48 29.17 1.63
N ARG A 347 1.92 28.03 2.19
CA ARG A 347 2.37 26.90 1.39
C ARG A 347 1.26 26.41 0.47
N LYS A 348 1.59 26.26 -0.82
CA LYS A 348 0.67 25.73 -1.85
C LYS A 348 0.88 24.24 -2.10
N THR A 349 2.10 23.77 -1.83
CA THR A 349 2.50 22.37 -1.99
C THR A 349 2.66 21.71 -0.62
N GLY A 350 2.48 20.40 -0.62
CA GLY A 350 2.77 19.53 0.51
C GLY A 350 3.85 18.52 0.14
N HIS A 351 4.40 17.86 1.15
CA HIS A 351 5.36 16.76 0.96
C HIS A 351 5.00 15.58 1.86
N HIS A 352 5.26 14.37 1.40
CA HIS A 352 5.25 13.20 2.27
C HIS A 352 6.33 13.36 3.34
N THR A 353 6.11 12.82 4.53
CA THR A 353 7.23 12.48 5.40
C THR A 353 7.99 11.30 4.80
N LEU A 354 9.22 11.05 5.25
CA LEU A 354 9.98 9.89 4.77
C LEU A 354 9.25 8.57 5.05
N LEU A 355 8.66 8.43 6.24
CA LEU A 355 7.87 7.25 6.61
C LEU A 355 6.64 7.07 5.70
N SER A 356 5.90 8.14 5.45
CA SER A 356 4.72 8.13 4.59
C SER A 356 5.10 7.77 3.15
N HIS A 357 6.21 8.30 2.64
CA HIS A 357 6.71 7.99 1.31
C HIS A 357 7.09 6.51 1.17
N LEU A 358 7.89 5.98 2.10
CA LEU A 358 8.29 4.57 2.09
C LEU A 358 7.09 3.62 2.25
N SER A 359 6.12 4.01 3.09
CA SER A 359 4.87 3.25 3.26
C SER A 359 4.04 3.23 1.97
N SER A 360 4.03 4.33 1.21
CA SER A 360 3.35 4.42 -0.08
C SER A 360 4.03 3.53 -1.12
N LEU A 361 5.37 3.57 -1.22
CA LEU A 361 6.11 2.69 -2.11
C LEU A 361 5.90 1.21 -1.78
N SER A 362 5.92 0.86 -0.50
CA SER A 362 5.64 -0.50 0.01
C SER A 362 4.25 -0.99 -0.42
N LEU A 363 3.24 -0.10 -0.40
CA LEU A 363 1.86 -0.39 -0.81
C LEU A 363 1.72 -0.54 -2.33
N LEU A 364 2.34 0.35 -3.12
CA LEU A 364 2.22 0.37 -4.58
C LEU A 364 3.11 -0.68 -5.28
N TYR A 365 4.23 -1.06 -4.65
CA TYR A 365 5.19 -2.03 -5.17
C TYR A 365 5.38 -3.17 -4.16
N PRO A 366 4.38 -4.06 -4.00
CA PRO A 366 4.46 -5.17 -3.04
C PRO A 366 5.57 -6.17 -3.43
N LEU A 367 5.97 -6.99 -2.46
CA LEU A 367 6.86 -8.12 -2.73
C LEU A 367 6.19 -9.09 -3.72
N LEU A 368 6.93 -9.54 -4.74
CA LEU A 368 6.42 -10.56 -5.66
C LEU A 368 6.83 -11.94 -5.15
N ILE A 369 5.83 -12.78 -4.88
CA ILE A 369 6.03 -14.14 -4.38
C ILE A 369 5.87 -15.13 -5.53
N MET A 370 6.86 -15.99 -5.71
CA MET A 370 6.91 -17.02 -6.73
C MET A 370 7.11 -18.39 -6.07
N PHE A 371 6.50 -19.40 -6.66
CA PHE A 371 6.61 -20.78 -6.20
C PHE A 371 7.40 -21.59 -7.22
N ASP A 372 8.27 -22.43 -6.71
CA ASP A 372 8.93 -23.45 -7.50
C ASP A 372 8.51 -24.83 -6.98
N ASN A 373 7.96 -25.63 -7.89
CA ASN A 373 7.45 -26.97 -7.65
C ASN A 373 8.52 -27.98 -7.98
N VAL A 374 9.47 -28.17 -7.06
CA VAL A 374 10.53 -29.17 -7.21
C VAL A 374 9.97 -30.55 -6.84
N GLU A 375 9.08 -31.09 -7.68
CA GLU A 375 8.64 -32.49 -7.62
C GLU A 375 9.56 -33.42 -8.42
N ASN A 376 10.38 -32.87 -9.32
CA ASN A 376 11.34 -33.65 -10.11
C ASN A 376 12.77 -33.50 -9.57
N GLU A 377 13.25 -34.52 -8.85
CA GLU A 377 14.65 -34.62 -8.39
C GLU A 377 15.68 -34.55 -9.54
N GLN A 378 15.27 -34.83 -10.78
CA GLN A 378 16.12 -34.80 -11.97
C GLN A 378 16.43 -33.40 -12.49
N SER A 379 15.76 -32.36 -11.97
CA SER A 379 16.06 -30.96 -12.28
C SER A 379 16.32 -30.16 -11.00
N LYS A 380 17.22 -30.64 -10.14
CA LYS A 380 17.88 -29.78 -9.14
C LYS A 380 18.74 -28.76 -9.89
N LEU A 381 18.11 -27.74 -10.47
CA LEU A 381 18.81 -26.50 -10.78
C LEU A 381 19.46 -26.03 -9.49
N ASP A 382 20.77 -25.78 -9.52
CA ASP A 382 21.50 -25.12 -8.43
C ASP A 382 21.00 -23.68 -8.30
N LEU A 383 19.82 -23.53 -7.71
CA LEU A 383 19.24 -22.22 -7.46
C LEU A 383 20.13 -21.49 -6.46
N LEU A 384 20.36 -20.21 -6.70
CA LEU A 384 21.03 -19.35 -5.71
C LEU A 384 20.10 -19.12 -4.51
N SER A 385 20.67 -19.06 -3.31
CA SER A 385 19.94 -18.72 -2.09
C SER A 385 19.42 -17.28 -2.10
N SER A 386 20.18 -16.37 -2.70
CA SER A 386 19.77 -14.99 -2.94
C SER A 386 20.52 -14.39 -4.13
N LYS A 387 19.94 -13.35 -4.74
CA LYS A 387 20.57 -12.58 -5.81
C LYS A 387 20.24 -11.10 -5.65
N ARG A 388 21.25 -10.26 -5.38
CA ARG A 388 21.13 -8.80 -5.41
C ARG A 388 21.48 -8.25 -6.80
N PHE A 389 20.63 -7.37 -7.34
CA PHE A 389 20.88 -6.73 -8.64
C PHE A 389 21.64 -5.41 -8.50
N ILE A 390 21.50 -4.73 -7.35
CA ILE A 390 22.30 -3.56 -6.97
C ILE A 390 23.32 -3.93 -5.89
N ARG A 391 24.41 -3.16 -5.82
CA ARG A 391 25.47 -3.41 -4.81
C ARG A 391 25.09 -2.95 -3.41
N ARG A 392 24.33 -1.86 -3.33
CA ARG A 392 23.89 -1.18 -2.10
C ARG A 392 22.49 -0.62 -2.30
N SER A 393 21.76 -0.50 -1.21
CA SER A 393 20.45 0.17 -1.15
C SER A 393 20.59 1.64 -1.54
N PHE A 394 19.56 2.18 -2.19
CA PHE A 394 19.48 3.60 -2.53
C PHE A 394 19.05 4.41 -1.30
N PRO A 395 19.32 5.72 -1.28
CA PRO A 395 18.70 6.63 -0.32
C PRO A 395 17.19 6.52 -0.36
N CYS A 396 16.55 6.70 0.79
CA CYS A 396 15.11 6.46 0.94
C CYS A 396 14.23 7.54 0.28
N ASP A 397 14.82 8.63 -0.18
CA ASP A 397 14.19 9.67 -1.02
C ASP A 397 14.38 9.43 -2.53
N LEU A 398 15.13 8.39 -2.93
CA LEU A 398 15.42 8.06 -4.33
C LEU A 398 14.70 6.77 -4.76
N HIS A 399 13.78 6.91 -5.70
CA HIS A 399 13.00 5.81 -6.25
C HIS A 399 13.43 5.45 -7.68
N LEU A 400 13.59 4.16 -7.94
CA LEU A 400 13.77 3.60 -9.27
C LEU A 400 12.40 3.37 -9.94
N ILE A 401 11.98 4.31 -10.78
CA ILE A 401 10.70 4.24 -11.49
C ILE A 401 10.73 3.17 -12.59
N ASN A 402 11.84 3.09 -13.34
CA ASN A 402 11.92 2.19 -14.48
C ASN A 402 13.34 1.68 -14.69
N LEU A 403 13.45 0.38 -14.97
CA LEU A 403 14.65 -0.29 -15.44
C LEU A 403 14.25 -1.24 -16.58
N ARG A 404 14.70 -0.95 -17.81
CA ARG A 404 14.37 -1.76 -18.99
C ARG A 404 15.57 -1.94 -19.91
N THR A 405 15.60 -3.03 -20.68
CA THR A 405 16.52 -3.18 -21.80
C THR A 405 16.13 -2.23 -22.93
N LEU A 406 17.12 -1.58 -23.55
CA LEU A 406 16.87 -0.78 -24.75
C LEU A 406 16.83 -1.70 -25.97
N GLN A 407 15.87 -1.45 -26.86
CA GLN A 407 15.77 -2.18 -28.12
C GLN A 407 16.67 -1.56 -29.18
N GLU A 408 17.19 -2.37 -30.09
CA GLU A 408 17.79 -1.86 -31.32
C GLU A 408 16.72 -1.17 -32.17
N LYS A 409 17.14 -0.14 -32.92
CA LYS A 409 16.25 0.51 -33.88
C LYS A 409 15.89 -0.52 -34.95
N GLN A 410 14.60 -0.83 -35.10
CA GLN A 410 14.13 -1.63 -36.23
C GLN A 410 14.08 -0.74 -37.46
N ASP A 411 14.85 -1.09 -38.49
CA ASP A 411 14.69 -0.48 -39.81
C ASP A 411 13.47 -1.11 -40.48
N TYR A 412 12.31 -0.46 -40.36
CA TYR A 412 11.08 -0.83 -41.07
C TYR A 412 11.19 -0.74 -42.61
N ASN A 413 12.33 -0.27 -43.12
CA ASN A 413 12.62 -0.18 -44.55
C ASN A 413 13.26 -1.46 -45.12
N ASP A 414 13.66 -2.42 -44.28
CA ASP A 414 14.04 -3.76 -44.75
C ASP A 414 12.76 -4.60 -44.98
N SER A 415 11.95 -4.13 -45.94
CA SER A 415 11.06 -5.02 -46.69
C SER A 415 11.94 -5.93 -47.54
N GLY A 416 12.49 -6.98 -46.92
CA GLY A 416 13.00 -8.12 -47.65
C GLY A 416 11.90 -8.58 -48.60
N ASP A 417 12.23 -8.56 -49.89
CA ASP A 417 11.40 -8.89 -51.04
C ASP A 417 10.36 -9.97 -50.71
N SER A 418 9.09 -9.58 -50.62
CA SER A 418 7.96 -10.42 -50.21
C SER A 418 7.53 -11.42 -51.30
N SER A 419 8.46 -11.87 -52.13
CA SER A 419 8.20 -12.71 -53.30
C SER A 419 8.69 -14.17 -53.16
N SER A 420 9.24 -14.56 -52.01
CA SER A 420 9.68 -15.95 -51.77
C SER A 420 9.04 -16.61 -50.54
N PHE A 421 7.72 -16.54 -50.40
CA PHE A 421 7.00 -17.50 -49.55
C PHE A 421 6.80 -18.82 -50.32
N LYS A 422 7.81 -19.69 -50.28
CA LYS A 422 7.67 -21.11 -50.67
C LYS A 422 7.78 -21.98 -49.42
N SER A 423 6.72 -22.75 -49.19
CA SER A 423 6.54 -23.88 -48.27
C SER A 423 6.20 -23.58 -46.81
N SER A 424 5.27 -24.40 -46.32
CA SER A 424 4.55 -24.35 -45.06
C SER A 424 5.34 -24.94 -43.88
N GLN A 425 6.61 -24.58 -43.71
CA GLN A 425 7.45 -25.07 -42.60
C GLN A 425 7.96 -23.99 -41.63
N ASP A 426 7.67 -22.71 -41.86
CA ASP A 426 8.19 -21.60 -41.02
C ASP A 426 7.11 -20.87 -40.21
N TYR A 427 6.34 -21.59 -39.37
CA TYR A 427 5.46 -20.95 -38.39
C TYR A 427 6.22 -20.28 -37.21
N ASN A 428 7.54 -20.48 -37.11
CA ASN A 428 8.40 -19.87 -36.07
C ASN A 428 8.92 -18.46 -36.42
N ASN A 429 8.66 -17.94 -37.62
CA ASN A 429 9.17 -16.63 -38.08
C ASN A 429 8.13 -15.52 -38.08
N LEU A 430 7.06 -15.63 -37.27
CA LEU A 430 5.99 -14.62 -37.21
C LEU A 430 6.33 -13.35 -36.38
N TYR A 431 7.55 -13.25 -35.86
CA TYR A 431 8.04 -12.03 -35.20
C TYR A 431 9.45 -11.70 -35.72
N PRO A 432 9.68 -10.52 -36.31
CA PRO A 432 11.04 -10.11 -36.66
C PRO A 432 11.87 -10.09 -35.37
N ASN A 433 13.03 -10.75 -35.42
CA ASN A 433 13.98 -10.86 -34.31
C ASN A 433 14.28 -9.49 -33.69
N VAL A 434 13.57 -9.12 -32.61
CA VAL A 434 13.82 -7.89 -31.86
C VAL A 434 15.14 -8.07 -31.12
N ARG A 435 16.23 -7.58 -31.70
CA ARG A 435 17.53 -7.58 -31.04
C ARG A 435 17.53 -6.55 -29.91
N THR A 436 17.78 -7.02 -28.70
CA THR A 436 17.95 -6.14 -27.53
C THR A 436 19.38 -5.64 -27.49
N LYS A 437 19.57 -4.33 -27.27
CA LYS A 437 20.91 -3.81 -26.98
C LYS A 437 21.37 -4.31 -25.63
N SER A 438 22.69 -4.40 -25.44
CA SER A 438 23.30 -4.61 -24.11
C SER A 438 23.20 -3.38 -23.19
N GLU A 439 22.35 -2.40 -23.53
CA GLU A 439 22.12 -1.15 -22.82
C GLU A 439 20.85 -1.23 -21.97
N LEU A 440 20.86 -0.51 -20.84
CA LEU A 440 19.72 -0.41 -19.93
C LEU A 440 19.26 1.05 -19.84
N GLY A 441 17.96 1.26 -20.02
CA GLY A 441 17.30 2.53 -19.72
C GLY A 441 16.91 2.58 -18.25
N LEU A 442 17.26 3.67 -17.57
CA LEU A 442 17.01 3.90 -16.15
C LEU A 442 16.25 5.21 -15.97
N ILE A 443 15.15 5.19 -15.20
CA ILE A 443 14.46 6.40 -14.75
C ILE A 443 14.50 6.43 -13.22
N LEU A 444 15.14 7.46 -12.68
CA LEU A 444 15.23 7.72 -11.24
C LEU A 444 14.43 8.97 -10.91
N HIS A 445 13.75 8.95 -9.76
CA HIS A 445 13.05 10.12 -9.23
C HIS A 445 13.43 10.31 -7.77
N ARG A 446 13.86 11.53 -7.43
CA ARG A 446 14.20 11.93 -6.07
C ARG A 446 13.09 12.81 -5.53
N PHE A 447 12.43 12.37 -4.47
CA PHE A 447 11.29 13.07 -3.87
C PHE A 447 11.76 14.02 -2.78
N SER A 448 11.23 15.25 -2.77
CA SER A 448 11.29 16.11 -1.59
C SER A 448 10.36 15.58 -0.50
N TYR A 449 10.82 15.57 0.75
CA TYR A 449 10.07 15.11 1.90
C TYR A 449 10.00 16.16 3.00
N ASP A 450 9.00 16.04 3.86
CA ASP A 450 8.78 16.91 5.00
C ASP A 450 9.62 16.46 6.21
N CYS A 451 10.54 17.33 6.65
CA CYS A 451 11.41 17.09 7.79
C CYS A 451 10.72 17.30 9.16
N LYS A 452 9.49 17.85 9.20
CA LYS A 452 8.80 18.15 10.47
C LYS A 452 8.45 16.90 11.27
N ALA A 453 8.28 15.76 10.63
CA ALA A 453 8.00 14.52 11.36
C ALA A 453 9.18 14.13 12.25
N ARG A 454 8.90 13.91 13.55
CA ARG A 454 9.89 13.41 14.53
C ARG A 454 10.23 11.96 14.20
N ASN A 455 11.05 11.76 13.17
CA ASN A 455 11.47 10.45 12.67
C ASN A 455 12.52 9.85 13.60
N GLN A 456 12.09 9.36 14.77
CA GLN A 456 12.96 8.59 15.65
C GLN A 456 13.24 7.24 14.95
N ASN A 457 14.47 7.09 14.44
CA ASN A 457 15.06 5.84 13.90
C ASN A 457 14.87 5.52 12.39
N LEU A 458 14.71 6.51 11.50
CA LEU A 458 15.02 6.30 10.07
C LEU A 458 16.52 6.55 9.75
N ALA A 459 17.37 6.65 10.77
CA ALA A 459 18.77 7.08 10.71
C ALA A 459 19.71 6.20 9.83
N GLU A 460 19.26 5.02 9.37
CA GLU A 460 20.00 4.19 8.41
C GLU A 460 19.75 4.60 6.95
N CYS A 461 18.64 5.30 6.66
CA CYS A 461 18.22 5.67 5.30
C CYS A 461 18.97 6.86 4.68
N SER A 462 19.50 7.77 5.50
CA SER A 462 20.05 9.06 5.06
C SER A 462 21.57 9.06 4.88
N LYS A 463 22.26 7.97 5.22
CA LYS A 463 23.73 7.90 5.13
C LYS A 463 24.20 7.40 3.76
N PHE A 464 23.89 8.08 2.64
CA PHE A 464 24.74 7.97 1.44
C PHE A 464 24.42 8.98 0.31
N PHE A 465 25.30 9.97 0.15
CA PHE A 465 25.85 10.46 -1.13
C PHE A 465 27.05 11.34 -0.76
N ASP A 466 28.08 10.73 -0.17
CA ASP A 466 29.34 11.45 0.07
C ASP A 466 30.06 11.71 -1.27
N LYS A 467 30.77 12.82 -1.35
CA LYS A 467 31.18 13.54 -2.58
C LYS A 467 32.15 12.80 -3.52
N ASP A 468 32.53 11.56 -3.23
CA ASP A 468 33.59 10.86 -3.95
C ASP A 468 33.08 9.73 -4.87
N ASN A 469 33.08 9.97 -6.18
CA ASN A 469 33.34 9.01 -7.27
C ASN A 469 32.62 7.63 -7.33
N GLN A 470 31.53 7.38 -6.58
CA GLN A 470 30.85 6.07 -6.58
C GLN A 470 29.69 5.90 -7.58
N HIS A 471 29.48 6.84 -8.49
CA HIS A 471 28.49 6.69 -9.58
C HIS A 471 28.81 5.55 -10.55
N ASN A 472 30.02 4.97 -10.49
CA ASN A 472 30.55 4.11 -11.55
C ASN A 472 30.14 2.64 -11.49
N ARG A 473 29.43 2.16 -10.44
CA ARG A 473 28.99 0.75 -10.34
C ARG A 473 27.70 0.55 -9.53
N ILE A 474 26.55 1.01 -10.05
CA ILE A 474 25.24 0.75 -9.42
C ILE A 474 24.90 -0.75 -9.41
N PHE A 475 25.14 -1.44 -10.52
CA PHE A 475 24.80 -2.85 -10.70
C PHE A 475 25.89 -3.81 -10.21
N SER A 476 25.47 -4.96 -9.69
CA SER A 476 26.39 -5.97 -9.13
C SER A 476 27.18 -6.73 -10.20
N THR A 477 26.56 -7.04 -11.34
CA THR A 477 27.11 -7.95 -12.37
C THR A 477 27.51 -7.31 -13.71
N ARG A 478 27.23 -6.02 -13.94
CA ARG A 478 27.55 -5.36 -15.22
C ARG A 478 28.61 -4.27 -15.04
N LYS A 479 29.56 -4.20 -15.99
CA LYS A 479 30.50 -3.08 -16.12
C LYS A 479 29.72 -1.89 -16.69
N GLN A 480 29.65 -0.81 -15.93
CA GLN A 480 28.99 0.42 -16.37
C GLN A 480 29.88 1.09 -17.43
N LEU A 481 29.39 1.14 -18.67
CA LEU A 481 30.18 1.62 -19.82
C LEU A 481 30.02 3.14 -20.03
N SER A 482 28.84 3.70 -19.78
CA SER A 482 28.56 5.14 -19.89
C SER A 482 27.26 5.52 -19.18
N ILE A 483 27.18 6.72 -18.59
CA ILE A 483 25.92 7.35 -18.19
C ILE A 483 25.61 8.43 -19.23
N GLN A 484 24.53 8.27 -19.99
CA GLN A 484 23.97 9.36 -20.78
C GLN A 484 22.80 9.95 -20.00
N ARG A 485 22.96 11.18 -19.49
CA ARG A 485 21.88 11.92 -18.83
C ARG A 485 20.98 12.51 -19.91
N TYR A 486 19.79 11.95 -20.04
CA TYR A 486 18.71 12.60 -20.79
C TYR A 486 18.01 13.54 -19.82
N TYR A 487 18.34 14.83 -19.89
CA TYR A 487 17.57 15.85 -19.20
C TYR A 487 16.21 15.93 -19.86
N PHE A 488 15.14 15.55 -19.15
CA PHE A 488 13.82 16.08 -19.50
C PHE A 488 13.84 17.56 -19.17
N VAL A 489 14.10 18.36 -20.21
CA VAL A 489 13.91 19.81 -20.16
C VAL A 489 12.41 20.03 -20.01
N ILE A 490 11.95 20.18 -18.77
CA ILE A 490 10.78 21.02 -18.54
C ILE A 490 11.32 22.43 -18.62
N ILE A 491 10.93 23.17 -19.67
CA ILE A 491 11.23 24.59 -19.79
C ILE A 491 10.47 25.29 -18.66
N LEU A 492 11.08 25.37 -17.50
CA LEU A 492 10.86 26.44 -16.54
C LEU A 492 12.02 27.38 -16.76
N SER A 493 11.71 28.53 -17.35
CA SER A 493 12.63 29.66 -17.49
C SER A 493 13.19 30.01 -16.11
N TYR A 494 14.40 29.52 -15.82
CA TYR A 494 15.52 30.15 -15.11
C TYR A 494 16.58 29.06 -14.86
N PHE A 495 17.74 29.21 -15.50
CA PHE A 495 18.89 28.32 -15.33
C PHE A 495 19.44 28.47 -13.91
N ILE A 496 19.29 27.42 -13.08
CA ILE A 496 20.06 27.27 -11.84
C ILE A 496 20.92 26.01 -11.98
N PRO A 497 22.26 26.09 -11.87
CA PRO A 497 23.10 24.91 -11.93
C PRO A 497 22.86 24.03 -10.69
N LEU A 498 22.43 22.78 -10.90
CA LEU A 498 22.34 21.76 -9.86
C LEU A 498 23.77 21.40 -9.37
N TYR A 499 24.28 22.16 -8.42
CA TYR A 499 25.10 21.55 -7.37
C TYR A 499 24.20 20.60 -6.59
N ALA A 500 24.76 19.46 -6.15
CA ALA A 500 24.05 18.50 -5.32
C ALA A 500 23.36 19.22 -4.16
N ILE A 501 22.04 19.42 -4.27
CA ILE A 501 21.21 19.82 -3.16
C ILE A 501 21.15 18.57 -2.28
N LEU A 502 22.07 18.53 -1.32
CA LEU A 502 21.86 17.77 -0.10
C LEU A 502 20.56 18.32 0.48
N VAL A 503 19.49 17.53 0.44
CA VAL A 503 18.33 17.76 1.31
C VAL A 503 18.74 17.22 2.69
N ASP A 504 19.78 17.82 3.25
CA ASP A 504 20.02 17.71 4.69
C ASP A 504 19.00 18.62 5.35
N CYS A 505 18.35 18.15 6.41
CA CYS A 505 17.43 18.96 7.20
C CYS A 505 18.24 20.03 7.96
N GLU A 506 18.79 21.01 7.26
CA GLU A 506 19.23 22.27 7.82
C GLU A 506 18.03 23.23 7.85
N PRO A 507 17.82 23.99 8.94
CA PRO A 507 16.76 24.98 9.01
C PRO A 507 17.06 26.07 7.98
N SER A 508 16.39 26.02 6.83
CA SER A 508 16.56 27.01 5.77
C SER A 508 15.88 28.32 6.18
N HIS A 509 16.57 29.13 6.98
CA HIS A 509 16.41 30.58 6.95
C HIS A 509 17.06 31.12 5.67
N THR A 510 16.45 30.82 4.52
CA THR A 510 16.83 31.45 3.24
C THR A 510 15.58 32.07 2.66
N VAL A 511 15.34 33.31 3.08
CA VAL A 511 14.43 34.23 2.42
C VAL A 511 14.99 34.46 1.02
N PHE A 512 14.31 33.94 -0.01
CA PHE A 512 14.55 34.35 -1.38
C PHE A 512 13.83 35.68 -1.59
N GLN A 513 14.59 36.79 -1.62
CA GLN A 513 14.15 38.05 -2.21
C GLN A 513 14.57 38.07 -3.67
N ASP A 514 13.57 38.26 -4.53
CA ASP A 514 13.51 38.58 -5.97
C ASP A 514 14.70 38.26 -6.90
#